data_AF-A0A1I6TS06-F1
#
_entry.id   AF-A0A1I6TS06-F1
#
_cell.length_a   1.000
_cell.length_b   1.000
_cell.length_c   1.000
_cell.angle_alpha   90.00
_cell.angle_beta   90.00
_cell.angle_gamma   90.00
#
_symmetry.space_group_name_H-M   'P 1'
#
loop_
_entity.id
_entity.type
_entity.pdbx_description
1 polymer ?
#
loop_
_entity_poly.entity_id
_entity_poly.type
_entity_poly.pdbx_seq_one_letter_code
_entity_poly.pdbx_strand_id
1 'polypeptide(L)'
;MFYNSQQPYPQQSYYQPYPEQHLHYQYHYDPRFPQSGPAIPTEPTEQQIQQYASQFQHLKQPVLNLVKPWVEYGVKEAKYTSVPHAMTEIAAITYLIGKGYNPTVAHYIVESWEKNEQF
;
A
#
# COMPACT_ATOMS: atom_id res chain seq x y z
N MET A 1 -14.24 -11.28 46.36
CA MET A 1 -15.38 -11.34 45.44
C MET A 1 -15.05 -10.46 44.25
N PHE A 2 -14.97 -11.04 43.05
CA PHE A 2 -14.71 -10.34 41.79
C PHE A 2 -15.98 -10.32 40.95
N TYR A 3 -16.39 -9.16 40.43
CA TYR A 3 -17.16 -8.95 39.18
C TYR A 3 -16.98 -7.45 38.85
N ASN A 4 -16.11 -7.06 37.91
CA ASN A 4 -16.22 -7.10 36.44
C ASN A 4 -17.35 -6.19 35.91
N SER A 5 -16.97 -4.98 35.50
CA SER A 5 -17.82 -4.00 34.81
C SER A 5 -17.30 -3.83 33.38
N GLN A 6 -17.92 -4.51 32.42
CA GLN A 6 -17.76 -4.18 31.00
C GLN A 6 -19.03 -3.49 30.52
N GLN A 7 -18.88 -2.24 30.10
CA GLN A 7 -19.87 -1.49 29.31
C GLN A 7 -19.68 -1.88 27.83
N PRO A 8 -20.73 -2.20 27.07
CA PRO A 8 -20.60 -2.50 25.65
C PRO A 8 -20.40 -1.22 24.82
N TYR A 9 -19.41 -1.22 23.93
CA TYR A 9 -19.22 -0.17 22.92
C TYR A 9 -20.33 -0.25 21.84
N PRO A 10 -20.87 0.87 21.34
CA PRO A 10 -21.77 0.85 20.19
C PRO A 10 -21.00 0.61 18.89
N GLN A 11 -21.45 -0.36 18.11
CA GLN A 11 -21.01 -0.62 16.73
C GLN A 11 -21.57 0.48 15.82
N GLN A 12 -20.71 1.31 15.22
CA GLN A 12 -21.10 2.20 14.14
C GLN A 12 -20.85 1.52 12.79
N SER A 13 -21.93 1.26 12.06
CA SER A 13 -21.91 0.77 10.68
C SER A 13 -21.49 1.88 9.74
N TYR A 14 -20.23 1.88 9.27
CA TYR A 14 -19.79 2.71 8.16
C TYR A 14 -19.77 1.89 6.88
N TYR A 15 -20.87 1.92 6.12
CA TYR A 15 -20.86 1.65 4.68
C TYR A 15 -21.15 2.96 3.97
N GLN A 16 -20.09 3.63 3.51
CA GLN A 16 -20.20 4.63 2.44
C GLN A 16 -19.61 4.03 1.16
N PRO A 17 -20.39 3.93 0.06
CA PRO A 17 -19.83 3.54 -1.23
C PRO A 17 -19.02 4.70 -1.79
N TYR A 18 -17.71 4.50 -1.98
CA TYR A 18 -16.88 5.43 -2.74
C TYR A 18 -17.26 5.35 -4.23
N PRO A 19 -17.45 6.47 -4.94
CA PRO A 19 -17.57 6.45 -6.39
C PRO A 19 -16.23 6.04 -7.02
N GLU A 20 -16.20 4.95 -7.79
CA GLU A 20 -15.05 4.55 -8.59
C GLU A 20 -14.71 5.65 -9.61
N GLN A 21 -13.65 6.40 -9.35
CA GLN A 21 -12.94 7.11 -10.40
C GLN A 21 -12.04 6.09 -11.11
N HIS A 22 -12.46 5.64 -12.30
CA HIS A 22 -11.65 4.75 -13.13
C HIS A 22 -10.39 5.50 -13.62
N LEU A 23 -9.32 5.43 -12.83
CA LEU A 23 -7.98 5.79 -13.27
C LEU A 23 -7.51 4.74 -14.28
N HIS A 24 -7.56 5.08 -15.56
CA HIS A 24 -6.95 4.28 -16.62
C HIS A 24 -5.42 4.30 -16.46
N TYR A 25 -4.89 3.38 -15.65
CA TYR A 25 -3.45 3.15 -15.58
C TYR A 25 -3.01 2.51 -16.90
N GLN A 26 -2.20 3.23 -17.68
CA GLN A 26 -1.57 2.71 -18.86
C GLN A 26 -0.48 1.71 -18.43
N TYR A 27 -0.81 0.41 -18.40
CA TYR A 27 0.17 -0.64 -18.12
C TYR A 27 1.29 -0.60 -19.17
N HIS A 28 2.52 -0.31 -18.72
CA HIS A 28 3.71 -0.53 -19.54
C HIS A 28 3.93 -2.04 -19.66
N TYR A 29 4.00 -2.53 -20.90
CA TYR A 29 4.21 -3.93 -21.23
C TYR A 29 5.63 -4.37 -20.86
N ASP A 30 5.76 -5.26 -19.87
CA ASP A 30 7.00 -5.99 -19.61
C ASP A 30 6.87 -7.40 -20.21
N PRO A 31 7.67 -7.76 -21.25
CA PRO A 31 7.63 -9.05 -21.90
C PRO A 31 7.95 -10.26 -21.00
N ARG A 32 8.41 -10.05 -19.76
CA ARG A 32 8.75 -11.12 -18.81
C ARG A 32 7.54 -11.70 -18.08
N PHE A 33 6.36 -11.08 -18.21
CA PHE A 33 5.13 -11.57 -17.61
C PHE A 33 4.21 -12.18 -18.69
N PRO A 34 3.80 -13.44 -18.55
CA PRO A 34 2.85 -14.05 -19.48
C PRO A 34 1.51 -13.29 -19.44
N GLN A 35 1.07 -12.78 -20.59
CA GLN A 35 -0.27 -12.21 -20.74
C GLN A 35 -1.30 -13.34 -20.90
N SER A 36 -2.10 -13.58 -19.88
CA SER A 36 -3.43 -14.18 -20.06
C SER A 36 -4.36 -13.11 -20.63
N GLY A 37 -5.23 -13.47 -21.60
CA GLY A 37 -6.21 -12.57 -22.24
C GLY A 37 -7.23 -11.96 -21.27
N PRO A 38 -8.42 -11.49 -21.74
CA PRO A 38 -9.39 -10.79 -20.89
C PRO A 38 -10.05 -11.78 -19.92
N ALA A 39 -9.33 -12.12 -18.86
CA ALA A 39 -9.76 -12.97 -17.77
C ALA A 39 -9.90 -12.07 -16.55
N ILE A 40 -11.05 -12.22 -15.88
CA ILE A 40 -11.22 -11.85 -14.47
C ILE A 40 -9.91 -12.24 -13.74
N PRO A 41 -9.30 -11.37 -12.92
CA PRO A 41 -8.10 -11.75 -12.18
C PRO A 41 -8.40 -12.97 -11.32
N THR A 42 -8.03 -14.15 -11.80
CA THR A 42 -8.13 -15.38 -11.02
C THR A 42 -6.98 -15.35 -10.02
N GLU A 43 -7.26 -15.57 -8.74
CA GLU A 43 -6.20 -15.73 -7.75
C GLU A 43 -5.23 -16.84 -8.22
N PRO A 44 -3.90 -16.62 -8.10
CA PRO A 44 -2.93 -17.61 -8.51
C PRO A 44 -3.07 -18.89 -7.67
N THR A 45 -2.85 -20.05 -8.29
CA THR A 45 -2.84 -21.33 -7.56
C THR A 45 -1.67 -21.39 -6.58
N GLU A 46 -1.75 -22.25 -5.56
CA GLU A 46 -0.65 -22.43 -4.58
C GLU A 46 0.68 -22.77 -5.27
N GLN A 47 0.65 -23.57 -6.33
CA GLN A 47 1.84 -23.91 -7.12
C GLN A 47 2.44 -22.69 -7.82
N GLN A 48 1.59 -21.83 -8.40
CA GLN A 48 2.02 -20.58 -9.01
C GLN A 48 2.61 -19.62 -7.96
N ILE A 49 1.99 -19.51 -6.78
CA ILE A 49 2.51 -18.70 -5.67
C ILE A 49 3.90 -19.18 -5.24
N GLN A 50 4.10 -20.49 -5.08
CA GLN A 50 5.41 -21.05 -4.71
C GLN A 50 6.48 -20.74 -5.77
N GLN A 51 6.12 -20.87 -7.05
CA GLN A 51 7.02 -20.52 -8.14
C GLN A 51 7.42 -19.04 -8.08
N TYR A 52 6.47 -18.12 -7.96
CA TYR A 52 6.76 -16.69 -7.85
C TYR A 52 7.58 -16.37 -6.59
N ALA A 53 7.22 -16.93 -5.44
CA ALA A 53 7.95 -16.71 -4.19
C ALA A 53 9.41 -17.15 -4.31
N SER A 54 9.67 -18.30 -4.93
CA SER A 54 11.04 -18.76 -5.18
C SER A 54 11.83 -17.82 -6.11
N GLN A 55 11.19 -17.30 -7.16
CA GLN A 55 11.80 -16.37 -8.11
C GLN A 55 12.22 -15.05 -7.44
N PHE A 56 11.42 -14.55 -6.50
CA PHE A 56 11.66 -13.26 -5.84
C PHE A 56 12.34 -13.35 -4.47
N GLN A 57 12.70 -14.55 -4.00
CA GLN A 57 13.32 -14.74 -2.69
C GLN A 57 14.57 -13.87 -2.47
N HIS A 58 15.38 -13.67 -3.52
CA HIS A 58 16.58 -12.84 -3.49
C HIS A 58 16.28 -11.34 -3.27
N LEU A 59 15.07 -10.88 -3.58
CA LEU A 59 14.63 -9.50 -3.38
C LEU A 59 14.10 -9.22 -1.98
N LYS A 60 13.83 -10.24 -1.16
CA LYS A 60 13.20 -10.08 0.16
C LYS A 60 13.91 -9.03 1.01
N GLN A 61 15.22 -9.19 1.22
CA GLN A 61 15.97 -8.27 2.09
C GLN A 61 16.17 -6.88 1.47
N PRO A 62 16.56 -6.74 0.19
CA PRO A 62 16.61 -5.44 -0.47
C PRO A 62 15.30 -4.65 -0.39
N VAL A 63 14.17 -5.30 -0.65
CA VAL A 63 12.83 -4.68 -0.59
C VAL A 63 12.52 -4.25 0.84
N LEU A 64 12.70 -5.13 1.83
CA LEU A 64 12.43 -4.78 3.23
C LEU A 64 13.31 -3.63 3.73
N ASN A 65 14.60 -3.61 3.35
CA ASN A 65 15.50 -2.52 3.70
C ASN A 65 15.09 -1.18 3.05
N LEU A 66 14.59 -1.23 1.82
CA LEU A 66 14.13 -0.05 1.09
C LEU A 66 12.85 0.55 1.70
N VAL A 67 11.88 -0.29 2.08
CA VAL A 67 10.57 0.17 2.57
C VAL A 67 10.56 0.49 4.06
N LYS A 68 11.43 -0.13 4.86
CA LYS A 68 11.49 0.07 6.32
C LYS A 68 11.49 1.54 6.77
N PRO A 69 12.35 2.45 6.23
CA PRO A 69 12.33 3.84 6.67
C PRO A 69 10.99 4.55 6.40
N TRP A 70 10.28 4.16 5.34
CA TRP A 70 8.96 4.73 5.00
C TRP A 70 7.86 4.19 5.90
N VAL A 71 7.91 2.90 6.25
CA VAL A 71 7.00 2.33 7.26
C VAL A 71 7.21 3.01 8.61
N GLU A 72 8.45 3.21 9.04
CA GLU A 72 8.77 3.93 10.28
C GLU A 72 8.32 5.39 10.24
N TYR A 73 8.40 6.04 9.07
CA TYR A 73 7.86 7.36 8.82
C TYR A 73 6.34 7.39 9.00
N GLY A 74 5.57 6.60 8.26
CA GLY A 74 4.10 6.67 8.40
C GLY A 74 3.56 6.17 9.73
N VAL A 75 4.30 5.33 10.49
CA VAL A 75 3.96 5.03 11.89
C VAL A 75 4.12 6.26 12.80
N LYS A 76 5.06 7.16 12.49
CA LYS A 76 5.19 8.45 13.19
C LYS A 76 4.08 9.40 12.74
N GLU A 77 3.86 9.54 11.43
CA GLU A 77 2.81 10.41 10.88
C GLU A 77 1.43 10.03 11.40
N ALA A 78 1.09 8.74 11.44
CA ALA A 78 -0.20 8.26 11.97
C ALA A 78 -0.47 8.63 13.45
N LYS A 79 0.49 9.20 14.18
CA LYS A 79 0.28 9.77 15.53
C LYS A 79 -0.24 11.21 15.48
N TYR A 80 0.04 11.93 14.40
CA TYR A 80 -0.29 13.33 14.18
C TYR A 80 -1.42 13.50 13.16
N THR A 81 -1.58 12.52 12.27
CA THR A 81 -2.62 12.41 11.24
C THR A 81 -3.35 11.06 11.34
N SER A 82 -4.27 10.77 10.42
CA SER A 82 -5.03 9.53 10.38
C SER A 82 -4.22 8.37 9.79
N VAL A 83 -4.49 7.13 10.23
CA VAL A 83 -3.88 5.93 9.63
C VAL A 83 -4.11 5.85 8.11
N PRO A 84 -5.32 6.10 7.55
CA PRO A 84 -5.52 6.09 6.11
C PRO A 84 -4.64 7.08 5.33
N HIS A 85 -4.39 8.26 5.90
CA HIS A 85 -3.56 9.28 5.29
C HIS A 85 -2.08 8.84 5.26
N ALA A 86 -1.52 8.50 6.43
CA ALA A 86 -0.14 8.03 6.52
C ALA A 86 0.14 6.77 5.66
N MET A 87 -0.84 5.87 5.53
CA MET A 87 -0.70 4.70 4.65
C MET A 87 -0.76 5.08 3.16
N THR A 88 -1.58 6.08 2.79
CA THR A 88 -1.64 6.61 1.42
C THR A 88 -0.32 7.23 1.01
N GLU A 89 0.30 8.02 1.88
CA GLU A 89 1.63 8.60 1.64
C GLU A 89 2.69 7.52 1.44
N ILE A 90 2.80 6.55 2.36
CA ILE A 90 3.79 5.47 2.22
C ILE A 90 3.60 4.72 0.89
N ALA A 91 2.35 4.43 0.52
CA ALA A 91 2.04 3.77 -0.74
C ALA A 91 2.48 4.62 -1.95
N ALA A 92 2.21 5.92 -1.94
CA ALA A 92 2.63 6.84 -3.00
C ALA A 92 4.16 6.96 -3.09
N ILE A 93 4.86 7.11 -1.96
CA ILE A 93 6.32 7.21 -1.91
C ILE A 93 6.95 5.94 -2.48
N THR A 94 6.53 4.77 -2.00
CA THR A 94 7.08 3.48 -2.44
C THR A 94 6.74 3.16 -3.89
N TYR A 95 5.59 3.59 -4.40
CA TYR A 95 5.26 3.53 -5.82
C TYR A 95 6.23 4.36 -6.68
N LEU A 96 6.49 5.63 -6.30
CA LEU A 96 7.44 6.49 -7.01
C LEU A 96 8.86 5.93 -6.95
N ILE A 97 9.29 5.37 -5.83
CA ILE A 97 10.57 4.65 -5.75
C ILE A 97 10.61 3.49 -6.75
N GLY A 98 9.53 2.69 -6.84
CA GLY A 98 9.39 1.62 -7.82
C GLY A 98 9.38 2.10 -9.28
N LYS A 99 8.98 3.35 -9.53
CA LYS A 99 9.08 4.03 -10.84
C LYS A 99 10.49 4.55 -11.16
N GLY A 100 11.45 4.43 -10.24
CA GLY A 100 12.85 4.82 -10.43
C GLY A 100 13.21 6.19 -9.86
N TYR A 101 12.32 6.85 -9.11
CA TYR A 101 12.65 8.10 -8.43
C TYR A 101 13.58 7.83 -7.23
N ASN A 102 14.49 8.78 -6.97
CA ASN A 102 15.29 8.75 -5.75
C ASN A 102 14.36 8.77 -4.52
N PRO A 103 14.60 7.94 -3.47
CA PRO A 103 13.70 7.85 -2.32
C PRO A 103 13.41 9.17 -1.61
N THR A 104 14.42 10.04 -1.44
CA THR A 104 14.23 11.37 -0.85
C THR A 104 13.39 12.27 -1.75
N VAL A 105 13.60 12.20 -3.07
CA VAL A 105 12.81 12.97 -4.02
C VAL A 105 11.35 12.49 -4.07
N ALA A 106 11.13 11.17 -4.03
CA ALA A 106 9.80 10.58 -3.99
C ALA A 106 8.99 11.08 -2.78
N HIS A 107 9.62 11.15 -1.60
CA HIS A 107 9.03 11.73 -0.40
C HIS A 107 8.61 13.19 -0.63
N TYR A 108 9.53 14.06 -1.07
CA TYR A 108 9.18 15.47 -1.32
C TYR A 108 8.10 15.68 -2.39
N ILE A 109 8.01 14.79 -3.38
CA ILE A 109 6.91 14.83 -4.36
C ILE A 109 5.58 14.58 -3.67
N VAL A 110 5.49 13.55 -2.82
CA VAL A 110 4.27 13.20 -2.09
C VAL A 110 3.87 14.31 -1.12
N GLU A 111 4.82 14.83 -0.35
CA GLU A 111 4.62 15.99 0.54
C GLU A 111 4.07 17.21 -0.22
N SER A 112 4.51 17.41 -1.47
CA SER A 112 4.04 18.55 -2.28
C SER A 112 2.59 18.44 -2.75
N TRP A 113 1.99 17.25 -2.67
CA TRP A 113 0.57 17.05 -3.00
C TRP A 113 -0.35 17.47 -1.86
N GLU A 114 0.17 17.52 -0.64
CA GLU A 114 -0.60 17.93 0.52
C GLU A 114 -0.92 19.43 0.48
N LYS A 115 -2.19 19.75 0.68
CA LYS A 115 -2.64 21.13 0.90
C LYS A 115 -3.38 21.22 2.22
N ASN A 116 -2.80 21.94 3.18
CA ASN A 116 -3.36 22.07 4.53
C ASN A 116 -3.53 20.71 5.25
N GLU A 117 -2.54 19.82 5.16
CA GLU A 117 -2.58 18.47 5.78
C GLU A 117 -3.71 17.57 5.21
N GLN A 118 -4.18 17.88 4.00
CA GLN A 118 -5.20 17.10 3.31
C GLN A 118 -4.69 16.64 1.95
N PHE A 119 -5.02 15.38 1.67
CA PHE A 119 -4.77 14.63 0.44
C PHE A 119 -6.02 14.62 -0.45
#